data_AF-A0A7V9PE79-F1
#
_entry.id   AF-A0A7V9PE79-F1
#
_cell.length_a   1.000
_cell.length_b   1.000
_cell.length_c   1.000
_cell.angle_alpha   90.00
_cell.angle_beta   90.00
_cell.angle_gamma   90.00
#
_symmetry.space_group_name_H-M   'P 1'
#
loop_
_entity.id
_entity.type
_entity.pdbx_description
1 polymer ?
#
loop_
_entity_poly.entity_id
_entity_poly.type
_entity_poly.pdbx_seq_one_letter_code
_entity_poly.pdbx_strand_id
1 'polypeptide(L)'
;MPSSNTLARTLHDIGLAAWFGGSLMGAVGVNGAAAQADDPTERSKIASAGWARWTPVNLVAIGAHLAGGTVILGANRARLTGQAGVGQATAAKLVLTGAALVATAYSRALGQKVMDAGAPPVSGATEPSASTPPDVAAAQSKLKAMQWAIPALTAGILVTNARLGEQQRPKEVVSGLLHRLNPAA
;
A
#
# COMPACT_ATOMS: atom_id res chain seq x y z
N MET A 1 -0.18 7.51 33.77
CA MET A 1 0.26 8.44 32.71
C MET A 1 -0.39 8.01 31.42
N PRO A 2 -1.04 8.88 30.64
CA PRO A 2 -1.45 8.50 29.30
C PRO A 2 -0.17 8.27 28.51
N SER A 3 0.16 7.01 28.23
CA SER A 3 1.30 6.67 27.38
C SER A 3 0.99 7.18 25.98
N SER A 4 1.68 8.23 25.56
CA SER A 4 1.54 8.72 24.20
C SER A 4 2.07 7.64 23.27
N ASN A 5 1.20 7.05 22.45
CA ASN A 5 1.57 6.10 21.40
C ASN A 5 2.27 6.79 20.22
N THR A 6 3.03 7.85 20.46
CA THR A 6 3.64 8.71 19.44
C THR A 6 4.54 7.89 18.53
N LEU A 7 5.46 7.09 19.09
CA LEU A 7 6.34 6.25 18.29
C LEU A 7 5.55 5.27 17.40
N ALA A 8 4.53 4.60 17.96
CA ALA A 8 3.69 3.67 17.21
C ALA A 8 2.92 4.38 16.08
N ARG A 9 2.40 5.59 16.34
CA ARG A 9 1.75 6.41 15.31
C ARG A 9 2.73 6.88 14.24
N THR A 10 3.92 7.31 14.62
CA THR A 10 4.99 7.69 13.68
C THR A 10 5.37 6.53 12.77
N LEU A 11 5.64 5.35 13.33
CA LEU A 11 5.95 4.14 12.55
C LEU A 11 4.80 3.78 11.61
N HIS A 12 3.58 3.83 12.14
CA HIS A 12 2.37 3.54 11.40
C HIS A 12 2.17 4.49 10.19
N ASP A 13 2.30 5.79 10.41
CA ASP A 13 1.97 6.82 9.42
C ASP A 13 3.09 7.01 8.40
N ILE A 14 4.36 7.05 8.84
CA ILE A 14 5.51 7.12 7.92
C ILE A 14 5.60 5.85 7.08
N GLY A 15 5.39 4.68 7.68
CA GLY A 15 5.39 3.41 6.95
C GLY A 15 4.36 3.37 5.84
N LEU A 16 3.13 3.81 6.13
CA LEU A 16 2.07 3.88 5.11
C LEU A 16 2.37 4.93 4.03
N ALA A 17 2.86 6.11 4.43
CA ALA A 17 3.20 7.18 3.50
C ALA A 17 4.29 6.75 2.52
N ALA A 18 5.34 6.06 3.01
CA ALA A 18 6.40 5.51 2.16
C ALA A 18 5.86 4.41 1.23
N TRP A 19 4.99 3.51 1.72
CA TRP A 19 4.39 2.46 0.88
C TRP A 19 3.51 3.03 -0.23
N PHE A 20 2.62 3.97 0.11
CA PHE A 20 1.78 4.68 -0.87
C PHE A 20 2.64 5.49 -1.86
N GLY A 21 3.46 6.41 -1.34
CA GLY A 21 4.24 7.33 -2.16
C GLY A 21 5.25 6.62 -3.05
N GLY A 22 5.92 5.60 -2.52
CA GLY A 22 6.88 4.81 -3.29
C GLY A 22 6.24 3.94 -4.37
N SER A 23 5.07 3.35 -4.10
CA SER A 23 4.34 2.61 -5.15
C SER A 23 3.85 3.53 -6.28
N LEU A 24 3.32 4.71 -5.93
CA LEU A 24 2.89 5.71 -6.91
C LEU A 24 4.07 6.28 -7.72
N MET A 25 5.17 6.65 -7.04
CA MET A 25 6.39 7.12 -7.70
C MET A 25 7.03 6.02 -8.56
N GLY A 26 6.93 4.76 -8.14
CA GLY A 26 7.36 3.63 -8.95
C GLY A 26 6.54 3.48 -10.24
N ALA A 27 5.22 3.55 -10.14
CA ALA A 27 4.32 3.45 -11.29
C ALA A 27 4.45 4.64 -12.26
N VAL A 28 4.59 5.85 -11.74
CA VAL A 28 4.65 7.07 -12.56
C VAL A 28 6.09 7.41 -12.97
N GLY A 29 6.97 7.57 -11.99
CA GLY A 29 8.33 8.04 -12.20
C GLY A 29 9.28 6.94 -12.68
N VAL A 30 9.39 5.82 -11.97
CA VAL A 30 10.35 4.75 -12.34
C VAL A 30 9.95 4.09 -13.66
N ASN A 31 8.71 3.61 -13.76
CA ASN A 31 8.23 2.96 -14.98
C ASN A 31 8.14 3.95 -16.15
N GLY A 32 7.71 5.19 -15.91
CA GLY A 32 7.63 6.24 -16.93
C GLY A 32 9.00 6.66 -17.46
N ALA A 33 9.98 6.86 -16.58
CA ALA A 33 11.35 7.17 -16.99
C ALA A 33 12.01 6.00 -17.74
N ALA A 34 11.79 4.77 -17.27
CA ALA A 34 12.29 3.58 -17.94
C ALA A 34 11.76 3.45 -19.38
N ALA A 35 10.52 3.86 -19.64
CA ALA A 35 9.92 3.81 -20.98
C ALA A 35 10.57 4.76 -22.00
N GLN A 36 11.36 5.76 -21.53
CA GLN A 36 12.05 6.71 -22.41
C GLN A 36 13.36 6.16 -23.00
N ALA A 37 13.83 4.99 -22.57
CA ALA A 37 15.04 4.41 -23.16
C ALA A 37 14.79 3.97 -24.61
N ASP A 38 15.71 4.28 -25.51
CA ASP A 38 15.58 3.92 -26.93
C ASP A 38 15.65 2.40 -27.14
N ASP A 39 16.56 1.73 -26.43
CA ASP A 39 16.69 0.27 -26.47
C ASP A 39 15.58 -0.40 -25.64
N PRO A 40 14.69 -1.21 -26.28
CA PRO A 40 13.62 -1.94 -25.59
C PRO A 40 14.10 -2.91 -24.49
N THR A 41 15.34 -3.39 -24.56
CA THR A 41 15.94 -4.25 -23.53
C THR A 41 16.45 -3.46 -22.34
N GLU A 42 16.85 -2.20 -22.53
CA GLU A 42 17.26 -1.31 -21.44
C GLU A 42 16.07 -0.84 -20.60
N ARG A 43 14.87 -0.70 -21.20
CA ARG A 43 13.64 -0.32 -20.50
C ARG A 43 13.35 -1.23 -19.30
N SER A 44 13.36 -2.55 -19.52
CA SER A 44 13.10 -3.52 -18.45
C SER A 44 14.22 -3.55 -17.41
N LYS A 45 15.48 -3.37 -17.81
CA LYS A 45 16.63 -3.27 -16.89
C LYS A 45 16.55 -2.04 -15.98
N ILE A 46 16.26 -0.87 -16.54
CA ILE A 46 16.14 0.39 -15.78
C ILE A 46 14.99 0.29 -14.77
N ALA A 47 13.82 -0.19 -15.19
CA ALA A 47 12.69 -0.39 -14.30
C ALA A 47 13.03 -1.37 -13.17
N SER A 48 13.60 -2.54 -13.53
CA SER A 48 13.99 -3.57 -12.55
C SER A 48 15.02 -3.05 -11.56
N ALA A 49 16.00 -2.29 -12.02
CA ALA A 49 17.03 -1.68 -11.20
C ALA A 49 16.47 -0.64 -10.21
N GLY A 50 15.46 0.14 -10.63
CA GLY A 50 14.72 1.05 -9.75
C GLY A 50 13.94 0.30 -8.67
N TRP A 51 13.16 -0.70 -9.06
CA TRP A 51 12.36 -1.50 -8.13
C TRP A 51 13.22 -2.35 -7.17
N ALA A 52 14.36 -2.86 -7.62
CA ALA A 52 15.29 -3.59 -6.78
C ALA A 52 15.85 -2.71 -5.64
N ARG A 53 16.16 -1.44 -5.94
CA ARG A 53 16.61 -0.45 -4.93
C ARG A 53 15.48 -0.04 -3.98
N TRP A 54 14.26 0.11 -4.50
CA TRP A 54 13.11 0.50 -3.68
C TRP A 54 12.63 -0.61 -2.75
N THR A 55 12.74 -1.88 -3.15
CA THR A 55 12.13 -3.00 -2.41
C THR A 55 12.52 -3.04 -0.93
N PRO A 56 13.81 -3.02 -0.53
CA PRO A 56 14.15 -3.14 0.88
C PRO A 56 13.53 -2.02 1.72
N VAL A 57 13.49 -0.79 1.17
CA VAL A 57 12.84 0.36 1.78
C VAL A 57 11.34 0.12 1.94
N ASN A 58 10.68 -0.40 0.89
CA ASN A 58 9.26 -0.72 0.95
C ASN A 58 8.94 -1.81 2.00
N LEU A 59 9.80 -2.82 2.12
CA LEU A 59 9.63 -3.88 3.13
C LEU A 59 9.70 -3.32 4.56
N VAL A 60 10.69 -2.44 4.82
CA VAL A 60 10.81 -1.74 6.11
C VAL A 60 9.60 -0.84 6.36
N ALA A 61 9.13 -0.11 5.34
CA ALA A 61 7.96 0.75 5.44
C ALA A 61 6.69 -0.04 5.80
N ILE A 62 6.45 -1.17 5.13
CA ILE A 62 5.35 -2.09 5.44
C ILE A 62 5.48 -2.63 6.87
N GLY A 63 6.69 -3.08 7.26
CA GLY A 63 6.95 -3.59 8.60
C GLY A 63 6.66 -2.54 9.68
N ALA A 64 7.13 -1.31 9.50
CA ALA A 64 6.86 -0.19 10.38
C ALA A 64 5.36 0.11 10.48
N HIS A 65 4.66 0.11 9.34
CA HIS A 65 3.21 0.33 9.29
C HIS A 65 2.45 -0.69 10.15
N LEU A 66 2.75 -1.97 9.96
CA LEU A 66 2.08 -3.08 10.65
C LEU A 66 2.42 -3.12 12.15
N ALA A 67 3.69 -2.88 12.51
CA ALA A 67 4.13 -2.84 13.89
C ALA A 67 3.42 -1.70 14.66
N GLY A 68 3.44 -0.49 14.11
CA GLY A 68 2.72 0.65 14.68
C GLY A 68 1.22 0.42 14.76
N GLY A 69 0.62 -0.13 13.70
CA GLY A 69 -0.80 -0.46 13.63
C GLY A 69 -1.26 -1.46 14.69
N THR A 70 -0.44 -2.47 14.99
CA THR A 70 -0.72 -3.48 16.01
C THR A 70 -0.80 -2.87 17.42
N VAL A 71 0.15 -1.99 17.75
CA VAL A 71 0.15 -1.27 19.04
C VAL A 71 -1.06 -0.34 19.14
N ILE A 72 -1.37 0.41 18.07
CA ILE A 72 -2.52 1.31 18.03
C ILE A 72 -3.84 0.55 18.17
N LEU A 73 -3.97 -0.61 17.52
CA LEU A 73 -5.17 -1.44 17.60
C LEU A 73 -5.37 -1.95 19.03
N GLY A 74 -4.30 -2.42 19.69
CA GLY A 74 -4.33 -2.85 21.08
C GLY A 74 -4.72 -1.72 22.04
N ALA A 75 -4.19 -0.52 21.83
CA ALA A 75 -4.51 0.65 22.65
C ALA A 75 -5.95 1.17 22.47
N ASN A 76 -6.61 0.85 21.35
CA ASN A 76 -7.98 1.30 21.04
C ASN A 76 -9.07 0.24 21.29
N ARG A 77 -8.76 -0.87 21.99
CA ARG A 77 -9.72 -1.98 22.23
C ARG A 77 -11.07 -1.51 22.78
N ALA A 78 -11.08 -0.60 23.75
CA ALA A 78 -12.32 -0.08 24.33
C ALA A 78 -13.18 0.72 23.33
N ARG A 79 -12.55 1.41 22.37
CA ARG A 79 -13.28 2.18 21.35
C ARG A 79 -13.88 1.29 20.27
N LEU A 80 -13.25 0.16 19.96
CA LEU A 80 -13.81 -0.83 19.03
C LEU A 80 -15.14 -1.38 19.54
N THR A 81 -15.22 -1.64 20.85
CA THR A 81 -16.42 -2.20 21.50
C THR A 81 -17.37 -1.15 22.06
N GLY A 82 -16.96 0.11 22.18
CA GLY A 82 -17.75 1.18 22.80
C GLY A 82 -18.21 2.29 21.86
N GLN A 83 -17.49 2.60 20.78
CA GLN A 83 -17.81 3.75 19.92
C GLN A 83 -18.45 3.26 18.61
N ALA A 84 -19.61 3.81 18.24
CA ALA A 84 -20.28 3.49 16.98
C ALA A 84 -19.36 3.83 15.78
N GLY A 85 -19.37 2.99 14.74
CA GLY A 85 -18.60 3.18 13.50
C GLY A 85 -17.10 2.86 13.56
N VAL A 86 -16.45 2.89 14.73
CA VAL A 86 -14.99 2.65 14.86
C VAL A 86 -14.61 1.20 14.51
N GLY A 87 -15.43 0.23 14.93
CA GLY A 87 -15.22 -1.18 14.60
C GLY A 87 -15.28 -1.45 13.10
N GLN A 88 -16.29 -0.89 12.42
CA GLN A 88 -16.46 -1.04 10.97
C GLN A 88 -15.31 -0.38 10.19
N ALA A 89 -14.93 0.84 10.56
CA ALA A 89 -13.79 1.54 9.94
C ALA A 89 -12.47 0.78 10.14
N THR A 90 -12.28 0.18 11.31
CA THR A 90 -11.11 -0.67 11.61
C THR A 90 -11.11 -1.94 10.76
N ALA A 91 -12.25 -2.61 10.62
CA ALA A 91 -12.39 -3.79 9.76
C ALA A 91 -12.09 -3.45 8.28
N ALA A 92 -12.65 -2.36 7.77
CA ALA A 92 -12.38 -1.88 6.42
C ALA A 92 -10.89 -1.61 6.20
N LYS A 93 -10.22 -0.97 7.16
CA LYS A 93 -8.78 -0.74 7.12
C LYS A 93 -7.98 -2.05 7.06
N LEU A 94 -8.33 -3.04 7.87
CA LEU A 94 -7.65 -4.33 7.88
C LEU A 94 -7.80 -5.08 6.54
N VAL A 95 -9.01 -5.06 5.96
CA VAL A 95 -9.26 -5.62 4.62
C VAL A 95 -8.40 -4.93 3.58
N LEU A 96 -8.37 -3.59 3.55
CA LEU A 96 -7.54 -2.81 2.62
C LEU A 96 -6.05 -3.12 2.81
N THR A 97 -5.59 -3.22 4.06
CA THR A 97 -4.20 -3.55 4.38
C THR A 97 -3.83 -4.95 3.91
N GLY A 98 -4.68 -5.95 4.17
CA GLY A 98 -4.48 -7.31 3.68
C GLY A 98 -4.44 -7.39 2.16
N ALA A 99 -5.38 -6.72 1.48
CA ALA A 99 -5.39 -6.65 0.02
C ALA A 99 -4.12 -5.98 -0.54
N ALA A 100 -3.67 -4.89 0.08
CA ALA A 100 -2.44 -4.20 -0.33
C ALA A 100 -1.20 -5.09 -0.16
N LEU A 101 -1.11 -5.86 0.94
CA LEU A 101 -0.03 -6.82 1.17
C LEU A 101 0.00 -7.91 0.09
N VAL A 102 -1.16 -8.50 -0.20
CA VAL A 102 -1.30 -9.52 -1.25
C VAL A 102 -0.90 -8.96 -2.62
N ALA A 103 -1.42 -7.79 -2.98
CA ALA A 103 -1.08 -7.13 -4.24
C ALA A 103 0.42 -6.83 -4.35
N THR A 104 1.05 -6.38 -3.26
CA THR A 104 2.50 -6.09 -3.21
C THR A 104 3.33 -7.36 -3.37
N ALA A 105 3.00 -8.42 -2.63
CA ALA A 105 3.70 -9.70 -2.73
C ALA A 105 3.53 -10.33 -4.13
N TYR A 106 2.32 -10.28 -4.69
CA TYR A 106 2.04 -10.77 -6.03
C TYR A 106 2.80 -9.99 -7.10
N SER A 107 2.78 -8.66 -7.02
CA SER A 107 3.55 -7.79 -7.91
C SER A 107 5.05 -8.09 -7.83
N ARG A 108 5.58 -8.40 -6.64
CA ARG A 108 6.99 -8.79 -6.49
C ARG A 108 7.30 -10.12 -7.17
N ALA A 109 6.46 -11.13 -7.00
CA ALA A 109 6.63 -12.42 -7.66
C ALA A 109 6.58 -12.30 -9.19
N LEU A 110 5.65 -11.49 -9.71
CA LEU A 110 5.57 -11.20 -11.15
C LEU A 110 6.81 -10.45 -11.66
N GLY A 111 7.29 -9.44 -10.91
CA GLY A 111 8.50 -8.71 -11.26
C GLY A 111 9.73 -9.61 -11.31
N GLN A 112 9.88 -10.50 -10.33
CA GLN A 112 10.97 -11.48 -10.32
C GLN A 112 10.91 -12.40 -11.54
N LYS A 113 9.71 -12.87 -11.91
CA LYS A 113 9.53 -13.67 -13.14
C LYS A 113 10.00 -12.93 -14.40
N VAL A 114 9.73 -11.63 -14.50
CA VAL A 114 10.18 -10.80 -15.63
C VAL A 114 11.71 -10.64 -15.62
N MET A 115 12.32 -10.50 -14.44
CA MET A 115 13.78 -10.41 -14.29
C MET A 115 14.48 -11.72 -14.65
N ASP A 116 13.97 -12.86 -14.17
CA ASP A 116 14.54 -14.18 -14.41
C ASP A 116 14.51 -14.57 -15.90
N ALA A 117 13.57 -14.02 -16.67
CA ALA A 117 13.48 -14.19 -18.11
C ALA A 117 14.56 -13.43 -18.92
N GLY A 118 15.49 -12.72 -18.25
CA GLY A 118 16.67 -12.15 -18.91
C GLY A 118 16.41 -10.85 -19.67
N ALA A 119 15.41 -10.06 -19.27
CA ALA A 119 15.07 -8.76 -19.87
C ALA A 119 14.79 -8.85 -21.39
N PRO A 120 13.77 -9.62 -21.82
CA PRO A 120 13.36 -9.63 -23.22
C PRO A 120 12.96 -8.20 -23.67
N PRO A 121 12.98 -7.89 -24.97
CA PRO A 121 12.54 -6.59 -25.47
C PRO A 121 11.10 -6.28 -25.02
N VAL A 122 10.89 -5.13 -24.39
CA VAL A 122 9.57 -4.69 -23.90
C VAL A 122 9.23 -3.29 -24.43
N SER A 123 7.94 -3.00 -24.57
CA SER A 123 7.49 -1.65 -24.94
C SER A 123 7.63 -0.69 -23.75
N GLY A 124 7.40 -1.19 -22.54
CA GLY A 124 7.57 -0.45 -21.29
C GLY A 124 7.70 -1.39 -20.10
N ALA A 125 7.87 -0.84 -18.90
CA ALA A 125 8.08 -1.62 -17.68
C ALA A 125 6.96 -2.65 -17.42
N THR A 126 5.72 -2.31 -17.77
CA THR A 126 4.53 -3.17 -17.61
C THR A 126 3.83 -3.49 -18.93
N GLU A 127 4.49 -3.17 -20.04
CA GLU A 127 3.92 -3.22 -21.39
C GLU A 127 4.76 -4.17 -22.25
N PRO A 128 4.21 -5.35 -22.63
CA PRO A 128 4.91 -6.25 -23.53
C PRO A 128 5.08 -5.66 -24.93
N SER A 129 6.09 -6.15 -25.64
CA SER A 129 6.27 -5.93 -27.07
C SER A 129 5.80 -7.17 -27.86
N ALA A 130 5.75 -7.07 -29.19
CA ALA A 130 5.41 -8.20 -30.07
C ALA A 130 6.42 -9.36 -29.98
N SER A 131 7.65 -9.10 -29.55
CA SER A 131 8.71 -10.11 -29.38
C SER A 131 8.87 -10.59 -27.93
N THR A 132 8.06 -10.11 -26.99
CA THR A 132 8.08 -10.58 -25.61
C THR A 132 7.50 -12.01 -25.53
N PRO A 133 8.18 -12.97 -24.87
CA PRO A 133 7.65 -14.32 -24.66
C PRO A 133 6.27 -14.31 -23.99
N PRO A 134 5.33 -15.19 -24.37
CA PRO A 134 3.93 -15.13 -23.90
C PRO A 134 3.77 -15.15 -22.38
N ASP A 135 4.62 -15.91 -21.69
CA ASP A 135 4.55 -16.09 -20.25
C ASP A 135 5.09 -14.87 -19.47
N VAL A 136 6.02 -14.12 -20.07
CA VAL A 136 6.52 -12.81 -19.60
C VAL A 136 5.52 -11.71 -19.91
N ALA A 137 4.91 -11.73 -21.10
CA ALA A 137 3.88 -10.78 -21.48
C ALA A 137 2.65 -10.84 -20.56
N ALA A 138 2.25 -12.05 -20.16
CA ALA A 138 1.19 -12.25 -19.17
C ALA A 138 1.58 -11.68 -17.80
N ALA A 139 2.85 -11.81 -17.39
CA ALA A 139 3.34 -11.24 -16.13
C ALA A 139 3.34 -9.71 -16.16
N GLN A 140 3.82 -9.10 -17.24
CA GLN A 140 3.79 -7.65 -17.43
C GLN A 140 2.37 -7.08 -17.45
N SER A 141 1.43 -7.76 -18.12
CA SER A 141 0.01 -7.35 -18.14
C SER A 141 -0.60 -7.34 -16.73
N LYS A 142 -0.24 -8.30 -15.89
CA LYS A 142 -0.68 -8.32 -14.49
C LYS A 142 0.03 -7.24 -13.65
N LEU A 143 1.31 -7.00 -13.88
CA LEU A 143 2.04 -5.88 -13.26
C LEU A 143 1.40 -4.54 -13.61
N LYS A 144 0.89 -4.38 -14.83
CA LYS A 144 0.19 -3.16 -15.26
C LYS A 144 -1.06 -2.88 -14.43
N ALA A 145 -1.78 -3.92 -13.99
CA ALA A 145 -2.89 -3.77 -13.05
C ALA A 145 -2.37 -3.49 -11.63
N MET A 146 -1.37 -4.25 -11.17
CA MET A 146 -0.84 -4.12 -9.80
C MET A 146 -0.18 -2.77 -9.52
N GLN A 147 0.46 -2.14 -10.51
CA GLN A 147 1.09 -0.83 -10.35
C GLN A 147 0.08 0.26 -9.96
N TRP A 148 -1.21 0.07 -10.29
CA TRP A 148 -2.29 0.98 -9.91
C TRP A 148 -3.12 0.47 -8.73
N ALA A 149 -3.26 -0.86 -8.59
CA ALA A 149 -3.98 -1.44 -7.46
C ALA A 149 -3.31 -1.11 -6.12
N ILE A 150 -1.98 -1.21 -6.02
CA ILE A 150 -1.24 -0.94 -4.79
C ILE A 150 -1.40 0.52 -4.30
N PRO A 151 -1.15 1.56 -5.13
CA PRO A 151 -1.36 2.94 -4.70
C PRO A 151 -2.83 3.25 -4.40
N ALA A 152 -3.79 2.65 -5.13
CA ALA A 152 -5.21 2.84 -4.83
C ALA A 152 -5.60 2.25 -3.46
N LEU A 153 -5.15 1.02 -3.15
CA LEU A 153 -5.43 0.36 -1.88
C LEU A 153 -4.77 1.11 -0.71
N THR A 154 -3.50 1.50 -0.85
CA THR A 154 -2.78 2.25 0.19
C THR A 154 -3.32 3.67 0.37
N ALA A 155 -3.79 4.34 -0.68
CA ALA A 155 -4.56 5.57 -0.58
C ALA A 155 -5.88 5.36 0.19
N GLY A 156 -6.57 4.26 -0.04
CA GLY A 156 -7.76 3.88 0.74
C GLY A 156 -7.46 3.74 2.24
N ILE A 157 -6.31 3.18 2.59
CA ILE A 157 -5.85 3.09 3.99
C ILE A 157 -5.60 4.50 4.55
N LEU A 158 -4.95 5.39 3.79
CA LEU A 158 -4.73 6.79 4.19
C LEU A 158 -6.05 7.54 4.45
N VAL A 159 -7.03 7.40 3.56
CA VAL A 159 -8.37 7.99 3.73
C VAL A 159 -9.05 7.43 4.98
N THR A 160 -8.93 6.12 5.23
CA THR A 160 -9.50 5.48 6.42
C THR A 160 -8.80 5.97 7.70
N ASN A 161 -7.48 6.19 7.67
CA ASN A 161 -6.75 6.79 8.79
C ASN A 161 -7.20 8.22 9.07
N ALA A 162 -7.38 9.04 8.04
CA ALA A 162 -7.89 10.40 8.20
C ALA A 162 -9.28 10.40 8.87
N ARG A 163 -10.19 9.53 8.41
CA ARG A 163 -11.53 9.36 9.02
C ARG A 163 -11.46 8.90 10.48
N LEU A 164 -10.61 7.92 10.80
CA LEU A 164 -10.40 7.44 12.17
C LEU A 164 -9.76 8.49 13.08
N GLY A 165 -8.98 9.41 12.51
CA GLY A 165 -8.44 10.59 13.19
C GLY A 165 -9.53 11.59 13.56
N GLU A 166 -10.45 11.88 12.64
CA GLU A 166 -11.62 12.73 12.91
C GLU A 166 -12.50 12.15 14.03
N GLN A 167 -12.74 10.83 14.02
CA GLN A 167 -13.49 10.12 15.08
C GLN A 167 -12.80 10.13 16.46
N GLN A 168 -11.53 10.55 16.56
CA GLN A 168 -10.81 10.71 17.84
C GLN A 168 -11.04 12.07 18.48
N ARG A 169 -11.72 13.02 17.80
CA ARG A 169 -12.06 14.32 18.40
C ARG A 169 -13.00 14.12 19.60
N PRO A 170 -12.82 14.85 20.72
CA PRO A 170 -13.60 14.61 21.94
C PRO A 170 -15.13 14.62 21.71
N LYS A 171 -15.63 15.55 20.89
CA LYS A 171 -17.05 15.65 20.53
C LYS A 171 -17.55 14.42 19.78
N GLU A 172 -16.77 13.89 18.84
CA GLU A 172 -17.11 12.69 18.05
C GLU A 172 -17.06 11.42 18.90
N VAL A 173 -16.15 11.35 19.89
CA VAL A 173 -16.09 10.23 20.83
C VAL A 173 -17.34 10.22 21.72
N VAL A 174 -17.71 11.37 22.30
CA VAL A 174 -18.92 11.47 23.14
C VAL A 174 -20.17 11.18 22.33
N SER A 175 -20.31 11.79 21.14
CA SER A 175 -21.43 11.54 20.22
C SER A 175 -21.53 10.05 19.83
N GLY A 176 -20.41 9.44 19.45
CA GLY A 176 -20.38 8.02 19.06
C GLY A 176 -20.64 7.04 20.21
N LEU A 177 -20.38 7.41 21.46
CA LEU A 177 -20.76 6.64 22.65
C LEU A 177 -22.28 6.77 22.90
N LEU A 178 -22.81 7.99 22.86
CA LEU A 178 -24.25 8.25 23.07
C LEU A 178 -25.11 7.55 22.02
N HIS A 179 -24.73 7.63 20.75
CA HIS A 179 -25.46 6.97 19.67
C HIS A 179 -25.42 5.43 19.79
N ARG A 180 -24.38 4.85 20.38
CA ARG A 180 -24.34 3.41 20.65
C ARG A 180 -25.31 2.99 21.76
N LEU A 181 -25.54 3.86 22.74
CA LEU A 181 -26.47 3.63 23.84
C LEU A 181 -27.92 3.89 23.42
N ASN A 182 -28.15 4.81 22.49
CA ASN A 182 -29.46 5.12 21.93
C ASN A 182 -29.40 5.27 20.39
N PRO A 183 -29.50 4.15 19.63
CA PRO A 183 -29.36 4.16 18.17
C PRO A 183 -30.46 4.92 17.42
N ALA A 184 -31.55 5.28 18.12
CA ALA A 184 -32.73 5.94 17.56
C ALA A 184 -32.77 7.47 17.82
N ALA A 185 -31.75 8.03 18.46
CA ALA A 185 -31.58 9.48 18.70
C ALA A 185 -30.52 10.10 17.81
#